data_AF-A0A7X7TXK9-F1
#
_entry.id   AF-A0A7X7TXK9-F1
#
_cell.length_a   1.000
_cell.length_b   1.000
_cell.length_c   1.000
_cell.angle_alpha   90.00
_cell.angle_beta   90.00
_cell.angle_gamma   90.00
#
_symmetry.space_group_name_H-M   'P 1'
#
loop_
_entity.id
_entity.type
_entity.pdbx_description
1 polymer ?
#
loop_
_entity_poly.entity_id
_entity_poly.type
_entity_poly.pdbx_seq_one_letter_code
_entity_poly.pdbx_strand_id
1 'polypeptide(L)'
;MKSVIESIKNLIKKWYSIFRNFCYLFAVWAVIYSTISICNFSVAFEYDDGVVYSGDLYRKAAQNKTEIFYSFINSNTDSEKTKLIPFILIIFFKITGFKVDFIADRDNINTSDIFKKWNNWASSIYFVSDQNQKYELLESKKYLLFFSSSDEGIIQSKKAGIYPLRIKRNPKSASELSYVPGRFNEFIIPFSEF
;
A
#
# COMPACT_ATOMS: atom_id res chain seq x y z
N MET A 1 -15.71 54.67 -0.55
CA MET A 1 -14.66 54.34 -1.56
C MET A 1 -13.33 53.95 -0.93
N LYS A 2 -12.69 54.76 -0.07
CA LYS A 2 -11.37 54.42 0.52
C LYS A 2 -11.35 53.09 1.30
N SER A 3 -12.38 52.78 2.09
CA SER A 3 -12.44 51.50 2.83
C SER A 3 -12.59 50.28 1.92
N VAL A 4 -13.34 50.40 0.82
CA VAL A 4 -13.52 49.32 -0.17
C VAL A 4 -12.20 49.02 -0.88
N ILE A 5 -11.46 50.06 -1.29
CA ILE A 5 -10.15 49.91 -1.94
C ILE A 5 -9.15 49.24 -0.98
N GLU A 6 -9.16 49.61 0.30
CA GLU A 6 -8.26 49.03 1.30
C GLU A 6 -8.58 47.56 1.59
N SER A 7 -9.87 47.21 1.68
CA SER A 7 -10.31 45.82 1.81
C SER A 7 -9.88 44.97 0.61
N ILE A 8 -9.99 45.49 -0.61
CA ILE A 8 -9.55 44.80 -1.82
C ILE A 8 -8.03 44.58 -1.80
N LYS A 9 -7.25 45.60 -1.44
CA LYS A 9 -5.79 45.48 -1.31
C LYS A 9 -5.39 44.41 -0.29
N ASN A 10 -6.06 44.37 0.86
CA ASN A 10 -5.81 43.36 1.89
C ASN A 10 -6.16 41.95 1.43
N LEU A 11 -7.27 41.78 0.70
CA LEU A 11 -7.64 40.51 0.08
C LEU A 11 -6.57 40.03 -0.92
N ILE A 12 -6.15 40.90 -1.84
CA ILE A 12 -5.11 40.61 -2.84
C ILE A 12 -3.79 40.23 -2.17
N LYS A 13 -3.38 40.99 -1.15
CA LYS A 13 -2.14 40.72 -0.40
C LYS A 13 -2.19 39.36 0.29
N LYS A 14 -3.32 39.02 0.94
CA LYS A 14 -3.52 37.71 1.57
C LYS A 14 -3.48 36.59 0.53
N TRP A 15 -4.20 36.76 -0.58
CA TRP A 15 -4.23 35.78 -1.67
C TRP A 15 -2.86 35.56 -2.29
N TYR A 16 -2.12 36.63 -2.58
CA TYR A 16 -0.75 36.55 -3.10
C TYR A 16 0.19 35.83 -2.13
N SER A 17 0.07 36.08 -0.82
CA SER A 17 0.87 35.37 0.18
C SER A 17 0.57 33.88 0.21
N ILE A 18 -0.70 33.48 0.10
CA ILE A 18 -1.12 32.07 0.04
C ILE A 18 -0.56 31.44 -1.23
N PHE A 19 -0.73 32.09 -2.38
CA PHE A 19 -0.23 31.61 -3.67
C PHE A 19 1.29 31.45 -3.66
N ARG A 20 2.03 32.44 -3.16
CA ARG A 20 3.49 32.38 -3.04
C ARG A 20 3.93 31.20 -2.17
N ASN A 21 3.30 31.00 -1.02
CA ASN A 21 3.61 29.87 -0.14
C ASN A 21 3.29 28.53 -0.81
N PHE A 22 2.17 28.46 -1.54
CA PHE A 22 1.82 27.29 -2.36
C PHE A 22 2.88 26.99 -3.42
N CYS A 23 3.36 28.01 -4.16
CA CYS A 23 4.43 27.83 -5.14
C CYS A 23 5.72 27.29 -4.52
N TYR A 24 6.11 27.76 -3.33
CA TYR A 24 7.29 27.23 -2.64
C TYR A 24 7.10 25.78 -2.21
N LEU A 25 5.95 25.43 -1.62
CA LEU A 25 5.63 24.05 -1.24
C LEU A 25 5.59 23.15 -2.47
N PHE A 26 5.01 23.61 -3.56
CA PHE A 26 4.95 22.89 -4.83
C PHE A 26 6.34 22.68 -5.43
N ALA A 27 7.23 23.68 -5.36
CA ALA A 27 8.60 23.54 -5.84
C ALA A 27 9.39 22.50 -5.03
N VAL A 28 9.26 22.51 -3.70
CA VAL A 28 9.89 21.49 -2.82
C VAL A 28 9.32 20.10 -3.13
N TRP A 29 8.00 20.00 -3.25
CA TRP A 29 7.33 18.75 -3.61
C TRP A 29 7.79 18.24 -4.99
N ALA A 30 7.90 19.11 -5.99
CA ALA A 30 8.35 18.74 -7.33
C ALA A 30 9.79 18.20 -7.31
N VAL A 31 10.69 18.80 -6.54
CA VAL A 31 12.06 18.28 -6.35
C VAL A 31 12.03 16.88 -5.73
N ILE A 32 11.26 16.69 -4.64
CA ILE A 32 11.11 15.38 -3.98
C ILE A 32 10.58 14.33 -4.97
N TYR A 33 9.48 14.65 -5.65
CA TYR A 33 8.83 13.77 -6.62
C TYR A 33 9.79 13.39 -7.76
N SER A 34 10.47 14.38 -8.36
CA SER A 34 11.42 14.15 -9.44
C SER A 34 12.59 13.29 -9.00
N THR A 35 13.18 13.54 -7.83
CA THR A 35 14.30 12.74 -7.33
C THR A 35 13.89 11.28 -7.14
N ILE A 36 12.77 11.02 -6.47
CA ILE A 36 12.27 9.66 -6.21
C ILE A 36 11.96 8.94 -7.52
N SER A 37 11.31 9.62 -8.46
CA SER A 37 10.94 9.07 -9.77
C SER A 37 12.16 8.73 -10.63
N ILE A 38 13.16 9.63 -10.69
CA ILE A 38 14.42 9.42 -11.43
C ILE A 38 15.22 8.27 -10.82
N CYS A 39 15.30 8.21 -9.49
CA CYS A 39 15.96 7.11 -8.77
C CYS A 39 15.17 5.79 -8.84
N ASN A 40 13.95 5.80 -9.39
CA ASN A 40 13.08 4.64 -9.56
C ASN A 40 12.83 3.90 -8.24
N PHE A 41 12.65 4.64 -7.14
CA PHE A 41 12.39 4.04 -5.84
C PHE A 41 11.01 3.40 -5.79
N SER A 42 10.95 2.24 -5.15
CA SER A 42 9.76 1.42 -5.03
C SER A 42 9.52 0.98 -3.59
N VAL A 43 8.23 0.80 -3.26
CA VAL A 43 7.76 0.19 -2.03
C VAL A 43 6.78 -0.92 -2.39
N ALA A 44 6.70 -1.95 -1.54
CA ALA A 44 5.77 -3.05 -1.74
C ALA A 44 4.87 -3.24 -0.52
N PHE A 45 3.62 -3.66 -0.76
CA PHE A 45 2.66 -4.00 0.29
C PHE A 45 2.19 -5.44 0.11
N GLU A 46 2.10 -6.19 1.20
CA GLU A 46 1.31 -7.42 1.22
C GLU A 46 -0.16 -7.09 0.93
N TYR A 47 -0.78 -7.85 0.04
CA TYR A 47 -2.14 -7.61 -0.38
C TYR A 47 -3.13 -7.99 0.72
N ASP A 48 -3.12 -9.25 1.14
CA ASP A 48 -4.00 -9.81 2.16
C ASP A 48 -3.61 -9.38 3.58
N ASP A 49 -4.58 -8.81 4.30
CA ASP A 49 -4.44 -8.14 5.60
C ASP A 49 -3.42 -6.99 5.66
N GLY A 50 -2.68 -6.72 4.58
CA GLY A 50 -1.85 -5.55 4.39
C GLY A 50 -2.66 -4.41 3.77
N VAL A 51 -3.04 -4.52 2.49
CA VAL A 51 -3.86 -3.52 1.79
C VAL A 51 -5.35 -3.72 2.04
N VAL A 52 -5.82 -4.96 2.01
CA VAL A 52 -7.23 -5.31 2.15
C VAL A 52 -7.45 -6.32 3.27
N TYR A 53 -8.59 -6.19 3.94
CA TYR A 53 -9.16 -7.27 4.72
C TYR A 53 -9.98 -8.20 3.82
N SER A 54 -9.51 -9.43 3.69
CA SER A 54 -10.12 -10.50 2.87
C SER A 54 -10.62 -11.68 3.73
N GLY A 55 -10.53 -11.62 5.06
CA GLY A 55 -10.84 -12.76 5.94
C GLY A 55 -12.26 -13.31 5.81
N ASP A 56 -13.26 -12.46 5.57
CA ASP A 56 -14.64 -12.90 5.32
C ASP A 56 -14.74 -13.68 4.00
N LEU A 57 -13.99 -13.27 2.98
CA LEU A 57 -13.96 -13.90 1.67
C LEU A 57 -13.26 -15.26 1.72
N TYR A 58 -12.13 -15.35 2.42
CA TYR A 58 -11.42 -16.61 2.66
C TYR A 58 -12.32 -17.63 3.38
N ARG A 59 -13.08 -17.21 4.40
CA ARG A 59 -14.05 -18.09 5.07
C ARG A 59 -15.17 -18.58 4.16
N LYS A 60 -15.70 -17.72 3.29
CA LYS A 60 -16.71 -18.11 2.29
C LYS A 60 -16.13 -19.09 1.27
N ALA A 61 -14.92 -18.84 0.79
CA ALA A 61 -14.22 -19.72 -0.15
C ALA A 61 -13.99 -21.11 0.46
N ALA A 62 -13.56 -21.17 1.72
CA ALA A 62 -13.34 -22.43 2.44
C ALA A 62 -14.63 -23.27 2.63
N GLN A 63 -15.79 -22.61 2.68
CA GLN A 63 -17.10 -23.29 2.74
C GLN A 63 -17.59 -23.75 1.36
N ASN A 64 -17.13 -23.11 0.29
CA ASN A 64 -17.57 -23.35 -1.07
C ASN A 64 -16.76 -24.48 -1.72
N LYS A 65 -17.25 -25.72 -1.62
CA LYS A 65 -16.55 -26.94 -2.09
C LYS A 65 -16.50 -27.10 -3.62
N THR A 66 -17.19 -26.25 -4.38
CA THR A 66 -17.39 -26.45 -5.83
C THR A 66 -16.45 -25.64 -6.72
N GLU A 67 -15.81 -24.59 -6.20
CA GLU A 67 -14.89 -23.75 -6.96
C GLU A 67 -13.45 -23.92 -6.52
N ILE A 68 -12.49 -23.69 -7.43
CA ILE A 68 -11.07 -23.58 -7.09
C ILE A 68 -10.92 -22.38 -6.16
N PHE A 69 -10.42 -22.62 -4.94
CA PHE A 69 -10.37 -21.64 -3.84
C PHE A 69 -9.92 -20.24 -4.27
N TYR A 70 -8.74 -20.12 -4.91
CA TYR A 70 -8.22 -18.83 -5.37
C TYR A 70 -8.97 -18.24 -6.57
N SER A 71 -9.58 -19.06 -7.43
CA SER A 71 -10.45 -18.54 -8.50
C SER A 71 -11.64 -17.79 -7.90
N PHE A 72 -12.28 -18.35 -6.87
CA PHE A 72 -13.39 -17.68 -6.19
C PHE A 72 -12.94 -16.39 -5.51
N ILE A 73 -11.83 -16.42 -4.75
CA ILE A 73 -11.34 -15.23 -4.02
C ILE A 73 -10.93 -14.12 -4.99
N ASN A 74 -10.21 -14.44 -6.07
CA ASN A 74 -9.70 -13.44 -7.00
C ASN A 74 -10.79 -12.78 -7.86
N SER A 75 -11.95 -13.43 -8.03
CA SER A 75 -13.11 -12.85 -8.74
C SER A 75 -14.13 -12.12 -7.85
N ASN A 76 -13.96 -12.18 -6.53
CA ASN A 76 -14.94 -11.62 -5.58
C ASN A 76 -14.33 -10.46 -4.77
N THR A 77 -13.46 -9.67 -5.40
CA THR A 77 -12.70 -8.57 -4.75
C THR A 77 -13.58 -7.45 -4.19
N ASP A 78 -14.81 -7.32 -4.67
CA ASP A 78 -15.79 -6.35 -4.18
C ASP A 78 -16.24 -6.64 -2.74
N SER A 79 -16.08 -7.89 -2.28
CA SER A 79 -16.35 -8.28 -0.89
C SER A 79 -15.20 -7.99 0.07
N GLU A 80 -14.03 -7.61 -0.42
CA GLU A 80 -12.87 -7.25 0.40
C GLU A 80 -12.97 -5.80 0.88
N LYS A 81 -12.51 -5.52 2.10
CA LYS A 81 -12.53 -4.17 2.66
C LYS A 81 -11.13 -3.55 2.59
N THR A 82 -11.00 -2.42 1.91
CA THR A 82 -9.73 -1.67 1.89
C THR A 82 -9.44 -1.10 3.28
N LYS A 83 -8.20 -1.29 3.74
CA LYS A 83 -7.73 -0.80 5.03
C LYS A 83 -7.30 0.66 4.90
N LEU A 84 -7.76 1.51 5.81
CA LEU A 84 -7.66 2.96 5.65
C LEU A 84 -6.21 3.44 5.78
N ILE A 85 -5.50 3.01 6.82
CA ILE A 85 -4.12 3.45 7.06
C ILE A 85 -3.17 2.97 5.95
N PRO A 86 -3.16 1.68 5.54
CA PRO A 86 -2.41 1.23 4.38
C PRO A 86 -2.73 2.01 3.09
N PHE A 87 -4.00 2.32 2.85
CA PHE A 87 -4.40 3.10 1.67
C PHE A 87 -3.90 4.55 1.69
N ILE A 88 -3.91 5.21 2.85
CA ILE A 88 -3.30 6.54 3.00
C ILE A 88 -1.80 6.49 2.73
N LEU A 89 -1.11 5.43 3.17
CA LEU A 89 0.31 5.23 2.87
C LEU A 89 0.55 5.04 1.36
N ILE A 90 -0.29 4.24 0.69
CA ILE A 90 -0.24 4.07 -0.77
C ILE A 90 -0.38 5.42 -1.46
N ILE A 91 -1.36 6.25 -1.06
CA ILE A 91 -1.53 7.61 -1.61
C ILE A 91 -0.25 8.43 -1.37
N PHE A 92 0.27 8.44 -0.14
CA PHE A 92 1.46 9.18 0.23
C PHE A 92 2.68 8.81 -0.63
N PHE A 93 2.95 7.52 -0.81
CA PHE A 93 4.06 7.07 -1.66
C PHE A 93 3.85 7.44 -3.12
N LYS A 94 2.61 7.33 -3.62
CA LYS A 94 2.29 7.70 -4.99
C LYS A 94 2.46 9.20 -5.26
N ILE A 95 1.95 10.06 -4.37
CA ILE A 95 2.11 11.52 -4.52
C ILE A 95 3.55 11.98 -4.32
N THR A 96 4.40 11.18 -3.68
CA THR A 96 5.85 11.46 -3.56
C THR A 96 6.67 10.84 -4.69
N GLY A 97 6.05 10.14 -5.65
CA GLY A 97 6.71 9.64 -6.86
C GLY A 97 7.25 8.22 -6.76
N PHE A 98 6.99 7.50 -5.67
CA PHE A 98 7.38 6.10 -5.56
C PHE A 98 6.53 5.20 -6.46
N LYS A 99 7.14 4.13 -6.96
CA LYS A 99 6.39 2.97 -7.46
C LYS A 99 5.84 2.19 -6.28
N VAL A 100 4.56 1.87 -6.33
CA VAL A 100 3.88 1.11 -5.29
C VAL A 100 3.48 -0.23 -5.90
N ASP A 101 4.00 -1.32 -5.38
CA ASP A 101 3.67 -2.67 -5.85
C ASP A 101 2.90 -3.45 -4.77
N PHE A 102 2.05 -4.37 -5.20
CA PHE A 102 1.36 -5.30 -4.30
C PHE A 102 1.88 -6.72 -4.48
N ILE A 103 2.01 -7.44 -3.38
CA ILE A 103 2.41 -8.85 -3.36
C ILE A 103 1.31 -9.64 -2.65
N ALA A 104 0.64 -10.52 -3.39
CA ALA A 104 -0.43 -11.37 -2.90
C ALA A 104 0.07 -12.81 -2.74
N ASP A 105 -0.06 -13.38 -1.54
CA ASP A 105 0.14 -14.80 -1.27
C ASP A 105 -1.07 -15.61 -1.79
N ARG A 106 -1.28 -15.55 -3.11
CA ARG A 106 -2.40 -16.18 -3.83
C ARG A 106 -1.92 -16.79 -5.12
N ASP A 107 -2.62 -17.83 -5.58
CA ASP A 107 -2.39 -18.37 -6.92
C ASP A 107 -2.83 -17.37 -8.00
N ASN A 108 -2.07 -17.33 -9.09
CA ASN A 108 -2.34 -16.47 -10.24
C ASN A 108 -3.44 -17.07 -11.15
N ILE A 109 -4.66 -17.15 -10.62
CA ILE A 109 -5.84 -17.66 -11.34
C ILE A 109 -6.96 -16.63 -11.23
N ASN A 110 -7.59 -16.31 -12.36
CA ASN A 110 -8.76 -15.42 -12.43
C ASN A 110 -8.54 -14.04 -11.75
N THR A 111 -7.39 -13.41 -12.03
CA THR A 111 -6.89 -12.22 -11.34
C THR A 111 -7.40 -10.89 -11.89
N SER A 112 -8.26 -10.91 -12.90
CA SER A 112 -8.72 -9.71 -13.61
C SER A 112 -9.37 -8.67 -12.71
N ASP A 113 -10.15 -9.10 -11.71
CA ASP A 113 -10.87 -8.17 -10.83
C ASP A 113 -9.93 -7.47 -9.85
N ILE A 114 -8.86 -8.15 -9.40
CA ILE A 114 -7.80 -7.54 -8.60
C ILE A 114 -7.11 -6.43 -9.39
N PHE A 115 -6.72 -6.70 -10.64
CA PHE A 115 -6.13 -5.68 -11.52
C PHE A 115 -7.11 -4.53 -11.77
N LYS A 116 -8.39 -4.82 -12.06
CA LYS A 116 -9.42 -3.80 -12.25
C LYS A 116 -9.55 -2.87 -11.04
N LYS A 117 -9.50 -3.41 -9.82
CA LYS A 117 -9.61 -2.67 -8.57
C LYS A 117 -8.38 -1.79 -8.30
N TRP A 118 -7.18 -2.27 -8.65
CA TRP A 118 -5.92 -1.70 -8.15
C TRP A 118 -4.96 -1.11 -9.18
N ASN A 119 -5.20 -1.28 -10.49
CA ASN A 119 -4.32 -0.74 -11.55
C ASN A 119 -4.08 0.78 -11.45
N ASN A 120 -5.04 1.53 -10.91
CA ASN A 120 -4.87 2.97 -10.70
C ASN A 120 -4.02 3.31 -9.48
N TRP A 121 -3.64 2.35 -8.64
CA TRP A 121 -2.94 2.56 -7.37
C TRP A 121 -1.60 1.83 -7.35
N ALA A 122 -1.58 0.57 -7.79
CA ALA A 122 -0.37 -0.24 -7.92
C ALA A 122 0.29 -0.05 -9.30
N SER A 123 1.63 0.00 -9.32
CA SER A 123 2.44 -0.07 -10.53
C SER A 123 2.54 -1.51 -11.04
N SER A 124 2.56 -2.49 -10.14
CA SER A 124 2.48 -3.91 -10.44
C SER A 124 1.84 -4.69 -9.31
N ILE A 125 1.20 -5.80 -9.64
CA ILE A 125 0.59 -6.73 -8.69
C ILE A 125 1.19 -8.10 -8.97
N TYR A 126 1.85 -8.68 -7.97
CA TYR A 126 2.49 -9.98 -8.06
C TYR A 126 1.73 -11.00 -7.23
N PHE A 127 1.68 -12.22 -7.75
CA PHE A 127 1.06 -13.37 -7.13
C PHE A 127 2.16 -14.38 -6.84
N VAL A 128 2.33 -14.74 -5.57
CA VAL A 128 3.34 -15.69 -5.11
C VAL A 128 2.64 -16.86 -4.45
N SER A 129 2.97 -18.08 -4.86
CA SER A 129 2.37 -19.29 -4.27
C SER A 129 3.14 -19.83 -3.06
N ASP A 130 4.37 -19.37 -2.85
CA ASP A 130 5.20 -19.76 -1.71
C ASP A 130 6.15 -18.63 -1.25
N GLN A 131 6.78 -18.84 -0.10
CA GLN A 131 7.65 -17.84 0.53
C GLN A 131 9.04 -17.72 -0.12
N ASN A 132 9.47 -18.70 -0.92
CA ASN A 132 10.72 -18.60 -1.68
C ASN A 132 10.52 -17.67 -2.89
N GLN A 133 9.40 -17.82 -3.60
CA GLN A 133 9.03 -16.88 -4.67
C GLN A 133 8.88 -15.45 -4.15
N LYS A 134 8.29 -15.28 -2.95
CA LYS A 134 8.25 -13.97 -2.28
C LYS A 134 9.65 -13.42 -2.05
N TYR A 135 10.57 -14.23 -1.54
CA TYR A 135 11.95 -13.81 -1.33
C TYR A 135 12.64 -13.40 -2.63
N GLU A 136 12.58 -14.22 -3.68
CA GLU A 136 13.19 -13.95 -4.98
C GLU A 136 12.63 -12.66 -5.62
N LEU A 137 11.32 -12.44 -5.48
CA LEU A 137 10.66 -11.21 -5.92
C LEU A 137 11.19 -10.00 -5.15
N LEU A 138 11.27 -10.09 -3.82
CA LEU A 138 11.77 -9.01 -2.97
C LEU A 138 13.24 -8.68 -3.30
N GLU A 139 14.09 -9.69 -3.40
CA GLU A 139 15.52 -9.55 -3.73
C GLU A 139 15.72 -8.91 -5.13
N SER A 140 14.94 -9.33 -6.12
CA SER A 140 15.08 -8.83 -7.50
C SER A 140 14.59 -7.38 -7.69
N LYS A 141 13.54 -6.97 -6.97
CA LYS A 141 12.88 -5.66 -7.15
C LYS A 141 13.49 -4.53 -6.33
N LYS A 142 14.37 -4.83 -5.38
CA LYS A 142 15.12 -3.86 -4.55
C LYS A 142 14.22 -2.78 -3.92
N TYR A 143 13.10 -3.19 -3.34
CA TYR A 143 12.21 -2.26 -2.64
C TYR A 143 12.95 -1.57 -1.48
N LEU A 144 12.65 -0.30 -1.22
CA LEU A 144 13.16 0.37 -0.01
C LEU A 144 12.42 -0.10 1.24
N LEU A 145 11.11 -0.24 1.12
CA LEU A 145 10.22 -0.61 2.22
C LEU A 145 9.32 -1.77 1.78
N PHE A 146 9.10 -2.71 2.69
CA PHE A 146 8.07 -3.74 2.54
C PHE A 146 7.09 -3.70 3.70
N PHE A 147 5.83 -3.43 3.38
CA PHE A 147 4.74 -3.37 4.33
C PHE A 147 4.06 -4.74 4.43
N SER A 148 4.35 -5.47 5.50
CA SER A 148 3.92 -6.86 5.66
C SER A 148 2.99 -7.03 6.85
N SER A 149 1.95 -7.84 6.66
CA SER A 149 1.01 -8.29 7.67
C SER A 149 1.45 -9.63 8.30
N SER A 150 2.43 -10.34 7.73
CA SER A 150 2.87 -11.69 8.12
C SER A 150 4.30 -11.79 8.63
N ASP A 151 4.58 -12.68 9.57
CA ASP A 151 5.95 -12.91 10.07
C ASP A 151 6.85 -13.39 8.94
N GLU A 152 6.33 -14.22 8.05
CA GLU A 152 6.99 -14.71 6.85
C GLU A 152 7.43 -13.53 5.97
N GLY A 153 6.54 -12.57 5.69
CA GLY A 153 6.89 -11.38 4.92
C GLY A 153 7.96 -10.50 5.58
N ILE A 154 7.93 -10.34 6.91
CA ILE A 154 9.00 -9.66 7.65
C ILE A 154 10.33 -10.42 7.55
N ILE A 155 10.32 -11.74 7.64
CA ILE A 155 11.52 -12.56 7.50
C ILE A 155 12.11 -12.42 6.10
N GLN A 156 11.29 -12.58 5.04
CA GLN A 156 11.78 -12.54 3.67
C GLN A 156 12.31 -11.15 3.27
N SER A 157 11.65 -10.07 3.70
CA SER A 157 12.15 -8.71 3.45
C SER A 157 13.48 -8.44 4.14
N LYS A 158 13.65 -8.87 5.39
CA LYS A 158 14.94 -8.74 6.09
C LYS A 158 16.05 -9.51 5.38
N LYS A 159 15.78 -10.74 4.94
CA LYS A 159 16.75 -11.53 4.17
C LYS A 159 17.14 -10.82 2.88
N ALA A 160 16.18 -10.20 2.19
CA ALA A 160 16.39 -9.44 0.97
C ALA A 160 17.01 -8.03 1.21
N GLY A 161 17.35 -7.67 2.45
CA GLY A 161 17.93 -6.37 2.79
C GLY A 161 16.96 -5.18 2.69
N ILE A 162 15.65 -5.45 2.68
CA ILE A 162 14.58 -4.46 2.60
C ILE A 162 14.13 -4.10 4.00
N TYR A 163 13.81 -2.83 4.25
CA TYR A 163 13.32 -2.41 5.57
C TYR A 163 11.86 -2.82 5.77
N PRO A 164 11.56 -3.71 6.72
CA PRO A 164 10.20 -4.18 6.94
C PRO A 164 9.40 -3.22 7.83
N LEU A 165 8.14 -3.03 7.47
CA LEU A 165 7.14 -2.31 8.27
C LEU A 165 5.97 -3.23 8.52
N ARG A 166 5.62 -3.43 9.79
CA ARG A 166 4.51 -4.29 10.18
C ARG A 166 3.18 -3.55 10.04
N ILE A 167 2.30 -4.09 9.20
CA ILE A 167 0.87 -3.81 9.23
C ILE A 167 0.21 -4.77 10.22
N LYS A 168 -0.61 -4.25 11.12
CA LYS A 168 -1.40 -5.08 12.02
C LYS A 168 -2.50 -5.77 11.23
N ARG A 169 -2.68 -7.08 11.42
CA ARG A 169 -3.79 -7.81 10.81
C ARG A 169 -5.13 -7.38 11.40
N ASN A 170 -6.19 -7.52 10.63
CA ASN A 170 -7.52 -7.39 11.21
C ASN A 170 -7.72 -8.51 12.25
N PRO A 171 -8.36 -8.25 13.41
CA PRO A 171 -8.61 -9.28 14.41
C PRO A 171 -9.42 -10.48 13.91
N LYS A 172 -10.19 -10.31 12.82
CA LYS A 172 -10.98 -11.36 12.17
C LYS A 172 -10.28 -11.95 10.94
N SER A 173 -8.97 -11.72 10.79
CA SER A 173 -8.18 -12.31 9.71
C SER A 173 -8.39 -13.84 9.67
N ALA A 174 -8.40 -14.38 8.45
CA ALA A 174 -8.45 -15.82 8.20
C ALA A 174 -7.11 -16.34 7.64
N SER A 175 -6.05 -15.53 7.67
CA SER A 175 -4.75 -15.90 7.14
C SER A 175 -4.10 -16.99 8.00
N GLU A 176 -3.54 -18.00 7.35
CA GLU A 176 -2.82 -19.11 8.00
C GLU A 176 -1.36 -18.77 8.32
N LEU A 177 -0.85 -17.66 7.77
CA LEU A 177 0.53 -17.19 7.99
C LEU A 177 0.75 -16.81 9.46
N SER A 178 1.97 -16.95 9.96
CA SER A 178 2.32 -16.62 11.34
C SER A 178 2.19 -15.12 11.62
N TYR A 179 1.77 -14.76 12.84
CA TYR A 179 1.57 -13.37 13.23
C TYR A 179 1.90 -13.12 14.70
N VAL A 180 3.12 -12.60 14.93
CA VAL A 180 3.57 -12.10 16.24
C VAL A 180 4.20 -10.73 16.01
N PRO A 181 3.41 -9.64 15.99
CA PRO A 181 3.90 -8.31 15.65
C PRO A 181 4.97 -7.84 16.63
N GLY A 182 6.10 -7.35 16.12
CA GLY A 182 7.25 -6.88 16.90
C GLY A 182 8.28 -7.95 17.23
N ARG A 183 8.02 -9.24 16.91
CA ARG A 183 8.93 -10.36 17.19
C ARG A 183 10.32 -10.17 16.58
N PHE A 184 10.41 -9.45 15.47
CA PHE A 184 11.66 -9.22 14.76
C PHE A 184 12.19 -7.80 14.97
N ASN A 185 11.75 -7.06 15.99
CA ASN A 185 12.10 -5.65 16.20
C ASN A 185 11.78 -4.77 14.98
N GLU A 186 10.75 -5.13 14.21
CA GLU A 186 10.24 -4.31 13.13
C GLU A 186 9.33 -3.18 13.67
N PHE A 187 9.27 -2.07 12.96
CA PHE A 187 8.35 -0.99 13.32
C PHE A 187 6.90 -1.39 13.00
N ILE A 188 6.00 -1.19 13.97
CA ILE A 188 4.59 -1.53 13.84
C ILE A 188 3.78 -0.27 13.55
N ILE A 189 3.05 -0.27 12.44
CA ILE A 189 2.23 0.87 12.04
C ILE A 189 1.00 0.95 12.97
N PRO A 190 0.80 2.07 13.68
CA PRO A 190 -0.36 2.22 14.55
C PRO A 190 -1.66 2.31 13.74
N PHE A 191 -2.75 1.79 14.33
CA PHE A 191 -4.10 1.79 13.74
C PHE A 191 -4.23 1.12 12.37
N SER A 192 -3.23 0.32 11.97
CA SER A 192 -3.18 -0.31 10.66
C SER A 192 -4.00 -1.59 10.58
N GLU A 193 -4.71 -1.99 11.62
CA GLU A 193 -5.63 -3.15 11.65
C GLU A 193 -6.97 -2.90 10.96
N PHE A 194 -7.32 -1.64 10.72
CA PHE A 194 -8.61 -1.20 10.18
C PHE A 194 -8.56 -0.84 8.70
#